data_AF-A0A3S4FRM1-F1
#
_entry.id   AF-A0A3S4FRM1-F1
#
_cell.length_a   1.000
_cell.length_b   1.000
_cell.length_c   1.000
_cell.angle_alpha   90.00
_cell.angle_beta   90.00
_cell.angle_gamma   90.00
#
_symmetry.space_group_name_H-M   'P 1'
#
loop_
_entity.id
_entity.type
_entity.pdbx_description
1 polymer ?
#
loop_
_entity_poly.entity_id
_entity_poly.type
_entity_poly.pdbx_seq_one_letter_code
_entity_poly.pdbx_strand_id
1 'polypeptide(L)'
;MYGKTLPPQNGAPLRLITPWKYGFKGIKSIVHIRLTRNQPPTTWNLSAPNEYGFYANVNPQVNHPRWSQASERFIGAGGILDVKRQPTLLFNGYGDRVASLYRGMNLRENF
;
A
#
# COMPACT_ATOMS: atom_id res chain seq x y z
N MET A 1 5.97 -14.52 10.35
CA MET A 1 6.09 -13.16 10.90
C MET A 1 6.74 -13.25 12.28
N TYR A 2 7.76 -12.43 12.55
CA TYR A 2 8.54 -12.49 13.80
C TYR A 2 9.07 -13.89 14.14
N GLY A 3 9.69 -14.56 13.16
CA GLY A 3 10.27 -15.91 13.34
C GLY A 3 9.27 -17.08 13.40
N LYS A 4 7.96 -16.82 13.39
CA LYS A 4 6.90 -17.86 13.43
C LYS A 4 6.06 -17.87 12.15
N THR A 5 5.22 -18.90 11.97
CA THR A 5 4.20 -18.95 10.91
C THR A 5 3.28 -17.72 10.98
N LEU A 6 2.78 -17.29 9.83
CA LEU A 6 1.86 -16.15 9.75
C LEU A 6 0.56 -16.46 10.51
N PRO A 7 0.10 -15.60 11.42
CA PRO A 7 -1.22 -15.76 12.05
C PRO A 7 -2.38 -15.50 11.06
N PRO A 8 -3.58 -16.08 11.28
CA PRO A 8 -4.74 -15.90 10.39
C PRO A 8 -5.11 -14.45 10.14
N GLN A 9 -5.08 -13.59 11.17
CA GLN A 9 -5.39 -12.16 11.06
C GLN A 9 -4.45 -11.40 10.10
N ASN A 10 -3.22 -11.92 9.92
CA ASN A 10 -2.24 -11.38 8.99
C ASN A 10 -2.37 -11.95 7.58
N GLY A 11 -3.27 -12.91 7.33
CA GLY A 11 -3.53 -13.46 6.00
C GLY A 11 -2.79 -14.76 5.70
N ALA A 12 -2.67 -15.65 6.69
CA ALA A 12 -2.12 -16.99 6.51
C ALA A 12 -2.86 -17.81 5.44
N PRO A 13 -2.21 -18.84 4.85
CA PRO A 13 -0.78 -19.19 5.00
C PRO A 13 0.13 -18.32 4.14
N LEU A 14 -0.40 -17.70 3.09
CA LEU A 14 0.35 -16.95 2.08
C LEU A 14 -0.23 -15.55 1.90
N ARG A 15 0.64 -14.54 1.94
CA ARG A 15 0.29 -13.12 1.79
C ARG A 15 1.29 -12.41 0.88
N LEU A 16 0.80 -11.49 0.05
CA LEU A 16 1.63 -10.56 -0.72
C LEU A 16 2.05 -9.34 0.13
N ILE A 17 3.31 -8.93 -0.02
CA ILE A 17 3.86 -7.69 0.55
C ILE A 17 4.52 -6.89 -0.56
N THR A 18 4.11 -5.63 -0.73
CA THR A 18 4.69 -4.65 -1.66
C THR A 18 4.98 -3.35 -0.89
N PRO A 19 6.18 -3.19 -0.32
CA PRO A 19 6.42 -2.23 0.77
C PRO A 19 6.32 -0.76 0.34
N TRP A 20 6.45 -0.44 -0.94
CA TRP A 20 6.33 0.93 -1.46
C TRP A 20 4.90 1.34 -1.86
N LYS A 21 3.93 0.45 -1.65
CA LYS A 21 2.51 0.66 -1.99
C LYS A 21 1.65 0.68 -0.73
N TYR A 22 0.47 1.29 -0.82
CA TYR A 22 -0.51 1.25 0.27
C TYR A 22 -0.95 -0.19 0.58
N GLY A 23 -1.25 -0.44 1.86
CA GLY A 23 -1.43 -1.80 2.39
C GLY A 23 -2.51 -2.64 1.72
N PHE A 24 -3.50 -2.01 1.08
CA PHE A 24 -4.56 -2.72 0.37
C PHE A 24 -4.10 -3.48 -0.88
N LYS A 25 -2.90 -3.17 -1.39
CA LYS A 25 -2.28 -3.97 -2.47
C LYS A 25 -1.67 -5.29 -1.96
N GLY A 26 -1.44 -5.41 -0.65
CA GLY A 26 -0.93 -6.63 -0.01
C GLY A 26 -2.05 -7.60 0.33
N ILE A 27 -2.55 -8.31 -0.68
CA ILE A 27 -3.64 -9.29 -0.57
C ILE A 27 -3.30 -10.41 0.43
N LYS A 28 -4.30 -10.81 1.23
CA LYS A 28 -4.24 -11.84 2.26
C LYS A 28 -4.73 -13.19 1.74
N SER A 29 -4.20 -14.29 2.29
CA SER A 29 -4.70 -15.65 2.08
C SER A 29 -4.87 -16.01 0.60
N ILE A 30 -3.78 -15.86 -0.16
CA ILE A 30 -3.79 -16.08 -1.61
C ILE A 30 -4.01 -17.56 -1.91
N VAL A 31 -5.05 -17.86 -2.68
CA VAL A 31 -5.37 -19.22 -3.16
C VAL A 31 -5.06 -19.42 -4.64
N HIS A 32 -4.93 -18.34 -5.40
CA HIS A 32 -4.76 -18.41 -6.86
C HIS A 32 -3.95 -17.21 -7.38
N ILE A 33 -3.01 -17.49 -8.29
CA ILE A 33 -2.21 -16.49 -9.01
C ILE A 33 -2.35 -16.78 -10.50
N ARG A 34 -2.79 -15.78 -11.27
CA ARG A 34 -2.98 -15.89 -12.72
C ARG A 34 -2.27 -14.75 -13.43
N LEU A 35 -1.47 -15.09 -14.44
CA LEU A 35 -0.90 -14.12 -15.36
C LEU A 35 -1.94 -13.78 -16.43
N THR A 36 -2.18 -12.48 -16.63
CA THR A 36 -3.17 -11.97 -17.59
C THR A 36 -2.51 -10.99 -18.54
N ARG A 37 -3.02 -10.92 -19.78
CA ARG A 37 -2.56 -9.94 -20.78
C ARG A 37 -2.94 -8.51 -20.40
N ASN A 38 -4.15 -8.33 -19.87
CA ASN A 38 -4.71 -7.03 -19.53
C ASN A 38 -4.65 -6.77 -18.03
N GLN A 39 -4.69 -5.50 -17.63
CA GLN A 39 -4.75 -5.06 -16.24
C GLN A 39 -6.00 -5.65 -15.55
N PRO A 40 -5.85 -6.46 -14.49
CA PRO A 40 -7.00 -7.03 -13.79
C PRO A 40 -7.68 -5.98 -12.90
N PRO A 41 -8.97 -6.18 -12.56
CA PRO A 41 -9.65 -5.34 -11.60
C PRO A 41 -9.04 -5.51 -10.19
N THR A 42 -9.22 -4.51 -9.33
CA THR A 42 -8.77 -4.59 -7.93
C THR A 42 -9.91 -4.17 -7.00
N THR A 43 -10.07 -4.89 -5.88
CA THR A 43 -11.24 -4.76 -4.99
C THR A 43 -11.53 -3.32 -4.57
N TRP A 44 -10.52 -2.60 -4.07
CA TRP A 44 -10.70 -1.22 -3.61
C TRP A 44 -10.98 -0.23 -4.74
N ASN A 45 -10.39 -0.44 -5.91
CA ASN A 45 -10.68 0.38 -7.09
C ASN A 45 -12.10 0.15 -7.62
N LEU A 46 -12.63 -1.08 -7.53
CA LEU A 46 -14.04 -1.34 -7.86
C LEU A 46 -14.98 -0.72 -6.82
N SER A 47 -14.63 -0.77 -5.53
CA SER A 47 -15.49 -0.25 -4.45
C SER A 47 -15.53 1.28 -4.38
N ALA A 48 -14.40 1.95 -4.65
CA ALA A 48 -14.30 3.41 -4.64
C ALA A 48 -13.25 3.88 -5.66
N PRO A 49 -13.60 3.91 -6.97
CA PRO A 49 -12.65 4.20 -8.05
C PRO A 49 -12.05 5.60 -7.99
N ASN A 50 -12.74 6.54 -7.35
CA ASN A 50 -12.29 7.91 -7.11
C ASN A 50 -11.32 8.04 -5.92
N GLU A 51 -11.13 6.98 -5.13
CA GLU A 51 -10.28 6.99 -3.92
C GLU A 51 -9.04 6.11 -4.03
N TYR A 52 -9.16 4.98 -4.72
CA TYR A 52 -8.09 3.98 -4.81
C TYR A 52 -7.87 3.59 -6.26
N GLY A 53 -6.71 3.94 -6.83
CA GLY A 53 -6.33 3.48 -8.16
C GLY A 53 -5.55 2.18 -8.17
N PHE A 54 -5.11 1.82 -9.37
CA PHE A 54 -4.48 0.53 -9.62
C PHE A 54 -3.07 0.44 -9.02
N TYR A 55 -2.25 1.48 -9.19
CA TYR A 55 -0.84 1.43 -8.78
C TYR A 55 -0.65 1.65 -7.29
N ALA A 56 -1.35 2.60 -6.66
CA ALA A 56 -1.35 2.81 -5.21
C ALA A 56 0.05 2.95 -4.59
N ASN A 57 0.94 3.66 -5.28
CA ASN A 57 2.27 3.99 -4.75
C ASN A 57 2.12 4.97 -3.59
N VAL A 58 2.84 4.74 -2.49
CA VAL A 58 2.85 5.68 -1.35
C VAL A 58 3.44 7.00 -1.82
N ASN A 59 2.65 8.07 -1.73
CA ASN A 59 3.05 9.40 -2.20
C ASN A 59 2.49 10.49 -1.28
N PRO A 60 3.33 11.18 -0.48
CA PRO A 60 2.87 12.21 0.44
C PRO A 60 2.32 13.48 -0.26
N GLN A 61 2.61 13.64 -1.55
CA GLN A 61 2.16 14.79 -2.35
C GLN A 61 0.80 14.57 -3.01
N VAL A 62 0.23 13.35 -2.92
CA VAL A 62 -1.09 13.02 -3.48
C VAL A 62 -2.00 12.61 -2.33
N ASN A 63 -2.93 13.49 -2.00
CA ASN A 63 -3.87 13.28 -0.91
C ASN A 63 -4.95 12.28 -1.33
N HIS A 64 -5.47 11.56 -0.34
CA HIS A 64 -6.73 10.85 -0.49
C HIS A 64 -7.87 11.88 -0.54
N PRO A 65 -9.00 11.64 -1.25
CA PRO A 65 -10.10 12.61 -1.33
C PRO A 65 -10.64 13.10 0.02
N ARG A 66 -10.49 12.29 1.08
CA ARG A 66 -10.99 12.55 2.42
C ARG A 66 -9.93 12.96 3.44
N TRP A 67 -8.64 12.82 3.16
CA TRP A 67 -7.56 13.16 4.11
C TRP A 67 -6.20 13.36 3.43
N SER A 68 -5.32 14.11 4.09
CA SER A 68 -3.95 14.27 3.60
C SER A 68 -3.10 13.02 3.85
N GLN A 69 -2.25 12.70 2.88
CA GLN A 69 -1.25 11.61 2.96
C GLN A 69 0.14 12.12 3.36
N ALA A 70 0.28 13.41 3.70
CA ALA A 70 1.59 14.01 4.02
C ALA A 70 2.18 13.50 5.36
N SER A 71 1.34 13.01 6.27
CA SER A 71 1.80 12.44 7.55
C SER A 71 0.97 11.22 7.96
N GLU A 72 1.64 10.30 8.63
CA GLU A 72 1.11 9.02 9.08
C GLU A 72 1.21 8.86 10.59
N ARG A 73 0.39 7.95 11.13
CA ARG A 73 0.45 7.52 12.53
C ARG A 73 1.35 6.29 12.61
N PHE A 74 2.50 6.42 13.25
CA PHE A 74 3.41 5.30 13.48
C PHE A 74 2.90 4.44 14.64
N ILE A 75 2.70 3.16 14.38
CA ILE A 75 2.26 2.20 15.41
C ILE A 75 3.49 1.63 16.11
N GLY A 76 3.87 2.26 17.23
CA GLY A 76 5.02 1.89 18.05
C GLY A 76 4.65 1.26 19.38
N ALA A 77 5.56 1.31 20.35
CA ALA A 77 5.25 0.98 21.74
C ALA A 77 4.37 2.09 22.34
N GLY A 78 3.26 1.71 22.97
CA GLY A 78 2.24 2.62 23.46
C GLY A 78 0.82 2.08 23.19
N GLY A 79 -0.13 2.42 24.05
CA GLY A 79 -1.54 2.03 23.87
C GLY A 79 -2.25 2.86 22.78
N ILE A 80 -3.54 2.62 22.59
CA ILE A 80 -4.39 3.34 21.60
C ILE A 80 -4.38 4.87 21.79
N LEU A 81 -4.06 5.33 23.00
CA LEU A 81 -4.00 6.75 23.38
C LEU A 81 -2.66 7.43 23.05
N ASP A 82 -1.61 6.67 22.72
CA ASP A 82 -0.30 7.22 22.41
C ASP A 82 -0.09 7.24 20.88
N VAL A 83 -0.46 8.37 20.27
CA VAL A 83 -0.42 8.53 18.81
C VAL A 83 0.83 9.33 18.41
N LYS A 84 1.88 8.60 18.00
CA LYS A 84 3.04 9.20 17.36
C LYS A 84 2.76 9.47 15.87
N ARG A 85 2.99 10.70 15.42
CA ARG A 85 2.92 11.06 13.99
C ARG A 85 4.32 11.24 13.41
N GLN A 86 4.48 10.90 12.13
CA GLN A 86 5.69 11.17 11.36
C GLN A 86 5.34 11.56 9.92
N PRO A 87 6.23 12.27 9.19
CA PRO A 87 6.04 12.54 7.77
C PRO A 87 6.05 11.23 6.97
N THR A 88 5.15 11.12 5.99
CA THR A 88 5.14 9.97 5.07
C THR A 88 6.22 10.14 4.02
N LEU A 89 6.98 9.08 3.76
CA LEU A 89 8.05 9.08 2.77
C LEU A 89 7.53 8.69 1.38
N LEU A 90 8.07 9.31 0.34
CA LEU A 90 7.79 8.91 -1.04
C LEU A 90 8.22 7.46 -1.28
N PHE A 91 7.37 6.67 -1.95
CA PHE A 91 7.55 5.22 -2.11
C PHE A 91 7.78 4.49 -0.78
N ASN A 92 7.27 5.03 0.33
CA ASN A 92 7.48 4.53 1.67
C ASN A 92 8.96 4.36 2.05
N GLY A 93 9.83 5.22 1.51
CA GLY A 93 11.28 5.18 1.73
C GLY A 93 12.07 4.28 0.77
N TYR A 94 11.41 3.63 -0.19
CA TYR A 94 12.07 2.73 -1.17
C TYR A 94 12.36 3.40 -2.52
N GLY A 95 12.34 4.73 -2.59
CA GLY A 95 12.46 5.50 -3.84
C GLY A 95 13.64 5.06 -4.71
N ASP A 96 14.84 4.92 -4.12
CA ASP A 96 16.06 4.52 -4.83
C ASP A 96 15.98 3.11 -5.45
N ARG A 97 15.05 2.27 -4.99
CA ARG A 97 14.87 0.89 -5.46
C ARG A 97 13.78 0.77 -6.52
N VAL A 98 12.75 1.62 -6.47
CA VAL A 98 11.53 1.42 -7.26
C VAL A 98 11.19 2.56 -8.20
N ALA A 99 11.80 3.74 -8.04
CA ALA A 99 11.48 4.90 -8.87
C ALA A 99 11.72 4.66 -10.36
N SER A 100 12.71 3.84 -10.71
CA SER A 100 13.00 3.48 -12.11
C SER A 100 11.83 2.78 -12.82
N LEU A 101 11.03 2.00 -12.09
CA LEU A 101 9.86 1.28 -12.63
C LEU A 101 8.72 2.21 -13.06
N TYR A 102 8.72 3.45 -12.57
CA TYR A 102 7.65 4.42 -12.78
C TYR A 102 8.11 5.67 -13.55
N ARG A 103 9.34 5.65 -14.09
CA ARG A 103 9.89 6.79 -14.82
C ARG A 103 9.02 7.10 -16.05
N GLY A 104 8.62 8.36 -16.19
CA GLY A 104 7.76 8.83 -17.28
C GLY A 104 6.27 8.61 -17.05
N MET A 105 5.85 7.99 -15.94
CA MET A 105 4.43 7.91 -15.58
C MET A 105 3.99 9.16 -14.81
N ASN A 106 2.75 9.59 -15.06
CA ASN A 106 2.12 10.59 -14.21
C ASN A 106 1.67 9.95 -12.88
N LEU A 107 2.45 10.17 -11.82
CA LEU A 107 2.18 9.63 -10.49
C LEU A 107 0.98 10.29 -9.77
N ARG A 108 0.44 11.39 -10.32
CA ARG A 108 -0.77 12.06 -9.81
C ARG A 108 -2.05 11.60 -10.51
N GLU A 109 -1.97 10.94 -11.64
CA GLU A 109 -3.15 10.34 -12.31
C GLU A 109 -3.30 8.84 -11.98
N ASN A 110 -2.22 8.25 -11.45
CA ASN A 110 -2.11 6.82 -11.19
C ASN A 110 -2.01 6.51 -9.67
N PHE A 111 -2.69 7.29 -8.82
CA PHE A 111 -2.73 7.04 -7.37
C PHE A 111 -3.70 5.92 -7.03
#